data_AF-A0ABD3Q7H5-F1
#
_entry.id   AF-A0ABD3Q7H5-F1
#
_cell.length_a   1.000
_cell.length_b   1.000
_cell.length_c   1.000
_cell.angle_alpha   90.00
_cell.angle_beta   90.00
_cell.angle_gamma   90.00
#
_symmetry.space_group_name_H-M   'P 1'
#
loop_
_entity.id
_entity.type
_entity.pdbx_description
1 polymer ?
#
loop_
_entity_poly.entity_id
_entity_poly.type
_entity_poly.pdbx_seq_one_letter_code
_entity_poly.pdbx_strand_id
1 'polypeptide(L)'
;MITPPPPSPYHTPRPSYNERDYEEIYYHFDDYAAEILLSHATEIMTHTDNPEHYATEDKILDEASQHEWTNIKNSALFGLGCGMLSLTLLRRSGGFGLSRYASRSGGYKFDNAPGTSYQQTRNYNTSSSGLLMHTALSTMLAGGLSILAIESDIFYPVKSDSNEMILPPPQWISPQIPLVPGRSMVSDLLCQPLTEEFRKFPKRLWQSGNSHGFENGYNNHIALYANGGWKDSKYYNSNPNASVVSLGESSGESDTDRQGIYEHLVLDSLQGFVINCERRARYEKKLRRARGSAKGSPVVIPRDGVPADEDLELDDIYLVEDRDDGRFGM
;
A
#
# COMPACT_ATOMS: atom_id res chain seq x y z
N MET A 1 13.25 -14.53 15.11
CA MET A 1 13.88 -13.27 15.55
C MET A 1 13.75 -12.31 14.39
N ILE A 2 12.91 -11.29 14.52
CA ILE A 2 12.75 -10.25 13.51
C ILE A 2 14.00 -9.38 13.60
N THR A 3 14.72 -9.22 12.50
CA THR A 3 15.83 -8.28 12.42
C THR A 3 15.27 -6.88 12.58
N PRO A 4 15.81 -6.02 13.47
CA PRO A 4 15.32 -4.66 13.55
C PRO A 4 15.59 -3.96 12.22
N PRO A 5 14.65 -3.15 11.71
CA PRO A 5 14.86 -2.35 10.50
C PRO A 5 16.07 -1.43 10.70
N PRO A 6 16.77 -1.06 9.61
CA PRO A 6 17.86 -0.10 9.70
C PRO A 6 17.35 1.23 10.31
N PRO A 7 18.13 1.87 11.19
CA PRO A 7 17.72 3.13 11.80
C PRO A 7 17.54 4.21 10.73
N SER A 8 16.42 4.92 10.76
CA SER A 8 16.14 5.99 9.82
C SER A 8 17.12 7.16 10.04
N PRO A 9 17.71 7.75 8.98
CA PRO A 9 18.59 8.92 9.12
C PRO A 9 17.87 10.18 9.62
N TYR A 10 16.53 10.12 9.74
CA TYR A 10 15.63 11.23 10.02
C TYR A 10 15.25 11.43 11.49
N HIS A 11 15.80 10.62 12.40
CA HIS A 11 15.60 10.83 13.84
C HIS A 11 16.27 12.11 14.38
N THR A 12 17.12 12.75 13.57
CA THR A 12 17.75 14.02 13.96
C THR A 12 16.86 15.22 13.62
N PRO A 13 16.55 16.10 14.59
CA PRO A 13 15.76 17.30 14.33
C PRO A 13 16.43 18.19 13.28
N ARG A 14 15.70 18.51 12.21
CA ARG A 14 16.11 19.50 11.20
C ARG A 14 15.26 20.78 11.32
N PRO A 15 15.77 21.94 10.85
CA PRO A 15 15.00 23.19 10.85
C PRO A 15 13.79 23.16 9.90
N SER A 16 13.91 22.44 8.80
CA SER A 16 12.88 22.27 7.78
C SER A 16 13.06 20.94 7.08
N TYR A 17 11.96 20.32 6.67
CA TYR A 17 11.92 19.12 5.85
C TYR A 17 11.48 19.51 4.44
N ASN A 18 12.07 18.89 3.42
CA ASN A 18 11.66 19.05 2.03
C ASN A 18 10.86 17.82 1.56
N GLU A 19 10.28 17.89 0.36
CA GLU A 19 9.49 16.80 -0.22
C GLU A 19 10.23 15.47 -0.29
N ARG A 20 11.55 15.49 -0.57
CA ARG A 20 12.37 14.29 -0.61
C ARG A 20 12.52 13.67 0.78
N ASP A 21 12.60 14.49 1.83
CA ASP A 21 12.62 13.97 3.19
C ASP A 21 11.29 13.26 3.50
N TYR A 22 10.13 13.82 3.11
CA TYR A 22 8.83 13.16 3.27
C TYR A 22 8.71 11.87 2.44
N GLU A 23 9.21 11.87 1.20
CA GLU A 23 9.28 10.67 0.36
C GLU A 23 10.09 9.55 1.03
N GLU A 24 11.29 9.87 1.55
CA GLU A 24 12.12 8.88 2.25
C GLU A 24 11.48 8.40 3.57
N ILE A 25 10.80 9.29 4.31
CA ILE A 25 10.03 8.92 5.50
C ILE A 25 8.89 7.98 5.13
N TYR A 26 8.13 8.31 4.10
CA TYR A 26 7.02 7.49 3.62
C TYR A 26 7.47 6.08 3.27
N TYR A 27 8.51 5.94 2.45
CA TYR A 27 9.05 4.62 2.08
C TYR A 27 9.60 3.86 3.27
N HIS A 28 10.20 4.54 4.26
CA HIS A 28 10.61 3.89 5.51
C HIS A 28 9.43 3.24 6.25
N PHE A 29 8.31 3.95 6.37
CA PHE A 29 7.11 3.39 7.01
C PHE A 29 6.47 2.26 6.18
N ASP A 30 6.51 2.38 4.85
CA ASP A 30 6.04 1.34 3.92
C ASP A 30 6.83 0.05 4.02
N ASP A 31 8.16 0.14 3.93
CA ASP A 31 9.04 -1.01 4.11
C ASP A 31 8.87 -1.64 5.51
N TYR A 32 8.75 -0.80 6.54
CA TYR A 32 8.59 -1.27 7.91
C TYR A 32 7.24 -1.99 8.14
N ALA A 33 6.14 -1.43 7.63
CA ALA A 33 4.83 -2.07 7.69
C ALA A 33 4.81 -3.36 6.89
N ALA A 34 5.39 -3.38 5.69
CA ALA A 34 5.50 -4.57 4.86
C ALA A 34 6.30 -5.67 5.58
N GLU A 35 7.41 -5.34 6.24
CA GLU A 35 8.18 -6.31 7.02
C GLU A 35 7.36 -6.90 8.18
N ILE A 36 6.60 -6.07 8.90
CA ILE A 36 5.72 -6.55 9.99
C ILE A 36 4.65 -7.50 9.44
N LEU A 37 3.97 -7.12 8.36
CA LEU A 37 2.94 -7.95 7.73
C LEU A 37 3.51 -9.26 7.20
N LEU A 38 4.66 -9.23 6.53
CA LEU A 38 5.33 -10.42 6.01
C LEU A 38 5.79 -11.35 7.13
N SER A 39 6.30 -10.80 8.24
CA SER A 39 6.71 -11.60 9.40
C SER A 39 5.55 -12.30 10.11
N HIS A 40 4.32 -11.77 9.97
CA HIS A 40 3.09 -12.37 10.51
C HIS A 40 2.23 -13.05 9.44
N ALA A 41 2.69 -13.16 8.20
CA ALA A 41 1.89 -13.69 7.09
C ALA A 41 1.34 -15.10 7.36
N THR A 42 2.09 -15.96 8.05
CA THR A 42 1.61 -17.30 8.43
C THR A 42 0.48 -17.26 9.46
N GLU A 43 0.54 -16.33 10.43
CA GLU A 43 -0.53 -16.15 11.40
C GLU A 43 -1.78 -15.61 10.72
N ILE A 44 -1.61 -14.60 9.87
CA ILE A 44 -2.66 -14.01 9.02
C ILE A 44 -3.38 -15.09 8.21
N MET A 45 -2.63 -15.97 7.52
CA MET A 45 -3.20 -17.02 6.69
C MET A 45 -3.89 -18.14 7.48
N THR A 46 -3.48 -18.38 8.74
CA THR A 46 -4.01 -19.47 9.57
C THR A 46 -5.16 -19.03 10.47
N HIS A 47 -5.38 -17.73 10.68
CA HIS A 47 -6.48 -17.18 11.50
C HIS A 47 -7.87 -17.24 10.83
N THR A 48 -8.04 -18.02 9.76
CA THR A 48 -9.28 -18.15 9.00
C THR A 48 -10.41 -18.89 9.74
N ASP A 49 -10.15 -19.42 10.93
CA ASP A 49 -11.13 -20.20 11.70
C ASP A 49 -12.24 -19.34 12.37
N ASN A 50 -12.18 -18.01 12.33
CA ASN A 50 -13.25 -17.15 12.85
C ASN A 50 -13.62 -15.97 11.91
N PRO A 51 -14.38 -16.25 10.83
CA PRO A 51 -14.67 -15.27 9.77
C PRO A 51 -15.49 -14.07 10.24
N GLU A 52 -16.17 -14.14 11.38
CA GLU A 52 -16.94 -13.01 11.92
C GLU A 52 -16.05 -11.90 12.49
N HIS A 53 -14.78 -12.18 12.79
CA HIS A 53 -13.90 -11.21 13.46
C HIS A 53 -13.30 -10.14 12.55
N TYR A 54 -13.21 -10.37 11.23
CA TYR A 54 -12.50 -9.49 10.29
C TYR A 54 -13.34 -9.05 9.07
N ALA A 55 -14.61 -9.44 8.99
CA ALA A 55 -15.45 -9.18 7.81
C ALA A 55 -15.55 -7.70 7.37
N THR A 56 -15.40 -6.74 8.30
CA THR A 56 -15.41 -5.31 7.95
C THR A 56 -14.09 -4.84 7.38
N GLU A 57 -12.97 -5.37 7.89
CA GLU A 57 -11.63 -5.12 7.37
C GLU A 57 -11.49 -5.73 5.98
N ASP A 58 -11.91 -6.99 5.80
CA ASP A 58 -11.94 -7.65 4.49
C ASP A 58 -12.71 -6.82 3.46
N LYS A 59 -13.86 -6.28 3.86
CA LYS A 59 -14.65 -5.42 2.97
C LYS A 59 -13.91 -4.15 2.56
N ILE A 60 -13.16 -3.51 3.46
CA ILE A 60 -12.39 -2.30 3.15
C ILE A 60 -11.22 -2.64 2.22
N LEU A 61 -10.53 -3.75 2.48
CA LEU A 61 -9.44 -4.24 1.64
C LEU A 61 -9.96 -4.68 0.25
N ASP A 62 -11.14 -5.28 0.18
CA ASP A 62 -11.81 -5.64 -1.07
C ASP A 62 -12.23 -4.41 -1.86
N GLU A 63 -12.82 -3.39 -1.21
CA GLU A 63 -13.21 -2.14 -1.85
C GLU A 63 -11.99 -1.36 -2.37
N ALA A 64 -10.89 -1.36 -1.63
CA ALA A 64 -9.65 -0.72 -2.04
C ALA A 64 -8.97 -1.50 -3.19
N SER A 65 -8.86 -2.83 -3.09
CA SER A 65 -8.28 -3.69 -4.12
C SER A 65 -9.12 -3.77 -5.41
N GLN A 66 -10.43 -3.47 -5.36
CA GLN A 66 -11.26 -3.41 -6.57
C GLN A 66 -10.71 -2.43 -7.60
N HIS A 67 -10.17 -1.29 -7.17
CA HIS A 67 -9.60 -0.30 -8.08
C HIS A 67 -8.35 -0.86 -8.78
N GLU A 68 -7.46 -1.51 -8.02
CA GLU A 68 -6.28 -2.19 -8.58
C GLU A 68 -6.68 -3.31 -9.53
N TRP A 69 -7.69 -4.11 -9.15
CA TRP A 69 -8.19 -5.20 -9.97
C TRP A 69 -8.82 -4.71 -11.27
N THR A 70 -9.54 -3.57 -11.26
CA THR A 70 -10.03 -2.94 -12.48
C THR A 70 -8.90 -2.44 -13.37
N ASN A 71 -7.83 -1.89 -12.78
CA ASN A 71 -6.66 -1.46 -13.53
C ASN A 71 -5.95 -2.67 -14.17
N ILE A 72 -5.70 -3.73 -13.39
CA ILE A 72 -5.12 -4.99 -13.90
C ILE A 72 -5.95 -5.55 -15.06
N LYS A 73 -7.29 -5.54 -14.94
CA LYS A 73 -8.19 -5.98 -16.01
C LYS A 73 -8.05 -5.11 -17.26
N ASN A 74 -8.05 -3.78 -17.10
CA ASN A 74 -7.93 -2.84 -18.22
C ASN A 74 -6.60 -3.02 -18.94
N SER A 75 -5.49 -3.13 -18.20
CA SER A 75 -4.17 -3.37 -18.76
C SER A 75 -4.08 -4.75 -19.43
N ALA A 76 -4.71 -5.79 -18.86
CA ALA A 76 -4.75 -7.12 -19.48
C ALA A 76 -5.55 -7.11 -20.80
N LEU A 77 -6.68 -6.40 -20.86
CA LEU A 77 -7.46 -6.21 -22.07
C LEU A 77 -6.68 -5.43 -23.14
N PHE A 78 -5.95 -4.39 -22.73
CA PHE A 78 -5.08 -3.64 -23.62
C PHE A 78 -3.96 -4.53 -24.19
N GLY A 79 -3.27 -5.29 -23.35
CA GLY A 79 -2.24 -6.24 -23.77
C GLY A 79 -2.77 -7.32 -24.73
N LEU A 80 -3.97 -7.85 -24.49
CA LEU A 80 -4.66 -8.74 -25.42
C LEU A 80 -4.98 -8.05 -26.76
N GLY A 81 -5.44 -6.80 -26.72
CA GLY A 81 -5.71 -5.99 -27.91
C GLY A 81 -4.46 -5.77 -28.78
N CYS A 82 -3.35 -5.35 -28.15
CA CYS A 82 -2.05 -5.21 -28.82
C CYS A 82 -1.58 -6.54 -29.41
N GLY A 83 -1.69 -7.63 -28.65
CA GLY A 83 -1.30 -8.96 -29.12
C GLY A 83 -2.09 -9.43 -30.34
N MET A 84 -3.41 -9.25 -30.32
CA MET A 84 -4.27 -9.55 -31.46
C MET A 84 -3.92 -8.68 -32.68
N LEU A 85 -3.66 -7.38 -32.47
CA LEU A 85 -3.26 -6.47 -33.53
C LEU A 85 -1.92 -6.88 -34.16
N SER A 86 -0.91 -7.22 -33.37
CA SER A 86 0.36 -7.77 -33.87
C SER A 86 0.17 -9.06 -34.67
N LEU A 87 -0.72 -9.95 -34.23
CA LEU A 87 -1.01 -11.20 -34.95
C LEU A 87 -1.73 -10.94 -36.29
N THR A 88 -2.62 -9.95 -36.35
CA THR A 88 -3.24 -9.54 -37.62
C THR A 88 -2.25 -8.89 -38.57
N LEU A 89 -1.31 -8.08 -38.07
CA LEU A 89 -0.24 -7.49 -38.88
C LEU A 89 0.70 -8.58 -39.42
N LEU A 90 1.09 -9.57 -38.60
CA LEU A 90 1.90 -10.71 -39.04
C LEU A 90 1.20 -11.58 -40.09
N ARG A 91 -0.11 -11.78 -39.96
CA ARG A 91 -0.91 -12.50 -40.97
C ARG A 91 -1.09 -11.71 -42.25
N ARG A 92 -1.25 -10.39 -42.15
CA ARG A 92 -1.45 -9.50 -43.31
C ARG A 92 -0.14 -9.20 -44.05
N SER A 93 1.01 -9.21 -43.37
CA SER A 93 2.33 -9.03 -43.95
C SER A 93 2.86 -10.28 -44.65
N GLY A 94 1.97 -11.07 -45.29
CA GLY A 94 2.25 -12.39 -45.83
C GLY A 94 3.63 -12.49 -46.47
N GLY A 95 4.55 -13.19 -45.80
CA GLY A 95 5.84 -13.54 -46.36
C GLY A 95 6.88 -12.41 -46.45
N PHE A 96 7.14 -11.66 -45.37
CA PHE A 96 8.45 -11.01 -45.22
C PHE A 96 9.55 -12.09 -45.03
N GLY A 97 10.00 -12.64 -46.15
CA GLY A 97 11.33 -13.16 -46.51
C GLY A 97 12.34 -13.71 -45.47
N LEU A 98 11.95 -14.13 -44.27
CA LEU A 98 12.88 -14.74 -43.30
C LEU A 98 13.38 -16.12 -43.75
N SER A 99 12.76 -16.71 -44.78
CA SER A 99 13.25 -17.93 -45.43
C SER A 99 14.65 -17.77 -46.05
N ARG A 100 15.15 -16.55 -46.27
CA ARG A 100 16.52 -16.33 -46.79
C ARG A 100 17.63 -16.43 -45.75
N TYR A 101 17.35 -16.37 -44.45
CA TYR A 101 18.40 -16.48 -43.42
C TYR A 101 18.52 -17.88 -42.79
N ALA A 102 17.51 -18.74 -42.92
CA ALA A 102 17.56 -20.11 -42.39
C ALA A 102 18.35 -21.11 -43.27
N SER A 103 18.83 -20.70 -44.45
CA SER A 103 19.50 -21.59 -45.42
C SER A 103 21.03 -21.47 -45.48
N ARG A 104 21.66 -20.73 -44.55
CA ARG A 104 23.14 -20.65 -44.42
C ARG A 104 23.64 -21.14 -43.06
N SER A 105 23.08 -22.21 -42.52
CA SER A 105 23.78 -23.03 -41.51
C SER A 105 24.69 -24.02 -42.25
N GLY A 106 25.88 -23.56 -42.64
CA GLY A 106 26.98 -24.43 -43.03
C GLY A 106 27.34 -25.32 -41.85
N GLY A 107 26.86 -26.55 -41.87
CA GLY A 107 27.06 -27.52 -40.80
C GLY A 107 28.54 -27.79 -40.59
N TYR A 108 29.04 -27.47 -39.41
CA TYR A 108 30.20 -28.15 -38.86
C TYR A 108 29.75 -29.58 -38.55
N LYS A 109 30.14 -30.54 -39.39
CA LYS A 109 30.01 -31.96 -39.07
C LYS A 109 31.10 -32.28 -38.05
N PHE A 110 30.72 -32.62 -36.83
CA PHE A 110 31.64 -33.32 -35.94
C PHE A 110 31.97 -34.68 -36.57
N ASP A 111 33.26 -35.01 -36.61
CA ASP A 111 33.70 -36.33 -37.04
C ASP A 111 33.06 -37.39 -36.14
N ASN A 112 32.45 -38.38 -36.78
CA ASN A 112 31.83 -39.52 -36.11
C ASN A 112 32.90 -40.30 -35.35
N ALA A 113 32.77 -40.39 -34.03
CA ALA A 113 33.49 -41.39 -33.25
C ALA A 113 33.11 -42.81 -33.75
N PRO A 114 34.06 -43.75 -33.87
CA PRO A 114 33.77 -45.08 -34.37
C PRO A 114 32.98 -45.90 -33.35
N GLY A 115 31.78 -46.31 -33.75
CA GLY A 115 31.22 -47.63 -33.46
C GLY A 115 30.67 -47.88 -32.06
N THR A 116 29.36 -47.73 -31.91
CA THR A 116 28.54 -48.81 -31.33
C THR A 116 27.13 -48.72 -31.87
N SER A 117 26.77 -49.72 -32.66
CA SER A 117 25.49 -49.89 -33.31
C SER A 117 24.38 -50.18 -32.32
N TYR A 118 23.49 -49.20 -32.10
CA TYR A 118 22.08 -49.44 -31.82
C TYR A 118 21.25 -48.41 -32.58
N GLN A 119 20.79 -48.81 -33.77
CA GLN A 119 19.78 -48.06 -34.52
C GLN A 119 18.42 -48.25 -33.83
N GLN A 120 17.89 -47.19 -33.23
CA GLN A 120 16.46 -47.03 -33.02
C GLN A 120 16.05 -45.68 -33.63
N THR A 121 15.85 -45.67 -34.94
CA THR A 121 15.25 -44.55 -35.67
C THR A 121 13.76 -44.46 -35.34
N ARG A 122 13.43 -43.91 -34.16
CA ARG A 122 12.11 -43.30 -33.97
C ARG A 122 12.11 -41.97 -34.72
N ASN A 123 11.62 -42.02 -35.96
CA ASN A 123 11.15 -40.85 -36.71
C ASN A 123 9.97 -40.24 -35.92
N TYR A 124 10.26 -39.42 -34.91
CA TYR A 124 9.31 -38.43 -34.47
C TYR A 124 9.28 -37.37 -35.57
N ASN A 125 8.25 -37.43 -36.42
CA ASN A 125 7.75 -36.25 -37.12
C ASN A 125 7.29 -35.26 -36.04
N THR A 126 8.24 -34.61 -35.36
CA THR A 126 7.97 -33.42 -34.57
C THR A 126 7.54 -32.38 -35.58
N SER A 127 6.24 -32.19 -35.72
CA SER A 127 5.67 -31.12 -36.51
C SER A 127 6.30 -29.81 -36.02
N SER A 128 7.25 -29.29 -36.78
CA SER A 128 8.00 -28.06 -36.48
C SER A 128 7.07 -26.83 -36.34
N SER A 129 5.79 -26.95 -36.70
CA SER A 129 4.76 -25.96 -36.47
C SER A 129 4.46 -25.71 -34.99
N GLY A 130 4.62 -26.70 -34.11
CA GLY A 130 4.33 -26.54 -32.68
C GLY A 130 5.33 -25.61 -31.98
N LEU A 131 6.60 -25.70 -32.35
CA LEU A 131 7.68 -24.95 -31.71
C LEU A 131 7.54 -23.44 -31.97
N LEU A 132 7.18 -23.04 -33.19
CA LEU A 132 6.92 -21.64 -33.52
C LEU A 132 5.68 -21.10 -32.78
N MET A 133 4.63 -21.90 -32.64
CA MET A 133 3.43 -21.49 -31.91
C MET A 133 3.73 -21.33 -30.41
N HIS A 134 4.47 -22.25 -29.80
CA HIS A 134 4.87 -22.14 -28.39
C HIS A 134 5.80 -20.96 -28.14
N THR A 135 6.78 -20.70 -29.02
CA THR A 135 7.66 -19.54 -28.90
C THR A 135 6.87 -18.25 -29.03
N ALA A 136 5.94 -18.15 -29.98
CA ALA A 136 5.08 -16.97 -30.14
C ALA A 136 4.17 -16.74 -28.94
N LEU A 137 3.55 -17.79 -28.39
CA LEU A 137 2.68 -17.70 -27.22
C LEU A 137 3.49 -17.31 -25.97
N SER A 138 4.69 -17.86 -25.81
CA SER A 138 5.62 -17.53 -24.73
C SER A 138 6.11 -16.10 -24.82
N THR A 139 6.49 -15.60 -26.01
CA THR A 139 6.89 -14.19 -26.16
C THR A 139 5.73 -13.23 -26.04
N MET A 140 4.50 -13.61 -26.42
CA MET A 140 3.32 -12.79 -26.16
C MET A 140 2.96 -12.74 -24.68
N LEU A 141 3.06 -13.86 -23.95
CA LEU A 141 2.85 -13.88 -22.50
C LEU A 141 3.95 -13.12 -21.77
N ALA A 142 5.22 -13.39 -22.07
CA ALA A 142 6.35 -12.74 -21.43
C ALA A 142 6.42 -11.24 -21.77
N GLY A 143 6.22 -10.90 -23.06
CA GLY A 143 6.18 -9.51 -23.51
C GLY A 143 4.95 -8.76 -23.00
N GLY A 144 3.79 -9.41 -23.00
CA GLY A 144 2.56 -8.86 -22.42
C GLY A 144 2.67 -8.62 -20.92
N LEU A 145 3.21 -9.58 -20.17
CA LEU A 145 3.48 -9.42 -18.73
C LEU A 145 4.56 -8.37 -18.44
N SER A 146 5.57 -8.23 -19.32
CA SER A 146 6.61 -7.20 -19.17
C SER A 146 6.06 -5.80 -19.47
N ILE A 147 5.21 -5.65 -20.49
CA ILE A 147 4.52 -4.39 -20.78
C ILE A 147 3.52 -4.09 -19.67
N LEU A 148 2.80 -5.09 -19.18
CA LEU A 148 1.97 -4.95 -17.97
C LEU A 148 2.84 -4.46 -16.80
N ALA A 149 3.99 -5.04 -16.53
CA ALA A 149 4.86 -4.56 -15.44
C ALA A 149 5.40 -3.13 -15.65
N ILE A 150 5.42 -2.62 -16.89
CA ILE A 150 5.87 -1.26 -17.24
C ILE A 150 4.71 -0.26 -17.25
N GLU A 151 3.53 -0.64 -17.75
CA GLU A 151 2.33 0.22 -17.82
C GLU A 151 1.47 0.15 -16.58
N SER A 152 1.45 -1.00 -15.92
CA SER A 152 0.95 -1.09 -14.58
C SER A 152 2.00 -0.41 -13.73
N ASP A 153 1.78 0.88 -13.45
CA ASP A 153 2.44 1.68 -12.41
C ASP A 153 2.35 1.04 -11.00
N ILE A 154 1.98 -0.25 -10.92
CA ILE A 154 1.86 -1.07 -9.71
C ILE A 154 3.22 -1.17 -8.99
N PHE A 155 4.36 -1.07 -9.69
CA PHE A 155 5.68 -1.27 -9.07
C PHE A 155 6.66 -0.11 -9.18
N TYR A 156 6.59 0.74 -10.21
CA TYR A 156 7.49 1.90 -10.33
C TYR A 156 6.78 3.04 -11.07
N PRO A 157 6.61 4.22 -10.45
CA PRO A 157 5.97 5.34 -11.10
C PRO A 157 6.87 5.89 -12.20
N VAL A 158 6.42 5.85 -13.46
CA VAL A 158 7.03 6.68 -14.50
C VAL A 158 6.39 8.05 -14.40
N LYS A 159 7.20 9.10 -14.26
CA LYS A 159 6.74 10.50 -14.35
C LYS A 159 6.09 10.72 -15.72
N SER A 160 4.78 10.53 -15.81
CA SER A 160 4.00 10.93 -16.96
C SER A 160 3.83 12.44 -16.89
N ASP A 161 4.38 13.17 -17.87
CA ASP A 161 4.25 14.62 -17.95
C ASP A 161 2.80 15.07 -18.20
N SER A 162 1.86 14.15 -18.46
CA SER A 162 0.43 14.43 -18.56
C SER A 162 -0.28 14.34 -17.21
N ASN A 163 -1.23 15.24 -16.99
CA ASN A 163 -1.98 15.57 -15.77
C ASN A 163 -2.77 14.48 -15.02
N GLU A 164 -2.48 13.20 -15.18
CA GLU A 164 -3.18 12.07 -14.55
C GLU A 164 -2.13 11.00 -14.23
N MET A 165 -2.05 10.36 -13.06
CA MET A 165 -2.98 10.16 -11.96
C MET A 165 -2.07 9.83 -10.77
N ILE A 166 -2.15 10.57 -9.66
CA ILE A 166 -1.44 10.21 -8.43
C ILE A 166 -2.02 8.87 -7.99
N LEU A 167 -1.22 7.79 -7.99
CA LEU A 167 -1.70 6.51 -7.49
C LEU A 167 -2.12 6.69 -6.03
N PRO A 168 -3.27 6.11 -5.62
CA PRO A 168 -3.62 6.10 -4.22
C PRO A 168 -2.49 5.43 -3.43
N PRO A 169 -2.16 5.92 -2.23
CA PRO A 169 -1.17 5.27 -1.37
C PRO A 169 -1.50 3.78 -1.17
N PRO A 170 -0.49 2.94 -0.88
CA PRO A 170 -0.70 1.54 -0.59
C PRO A 170 -1.73 1.45 0.54
N GLN A 171 -2.71 0.58 0.31
CA GLN A 171 -4.01 0.61 0.98
C GLN A 171 -3.93 0.39 2.49
N TRP A 172 -2.79 -0.10 2.99
CA TRP A 172 -2.56 -0.39 4.39
C TRP A 172 -2.45 0.87 5.26
N ILE A 173 -2.10 2.04 4.69
CA ILE A 173 -2.06 3.33 5.42
C ILE A 173 -3.43 3.99 5.50
N SER A 174 -4.51 3.31 5.11
CA SER A 174 -5.84 3.89 5.22
C SER A 174 -6.14 4.22 6.68
N PRO A 175 -6.33 5.50 7.04
CA PRO A 175 -6.58 5.91 8.42
C PRO A 175 -7.90 5.36 8.97
N GLN A 176 -8.75 4.77 8.12
CA GLN A 176 -10.01 4.15 8.50
C GLN A 176 -9.84 2.78 9.15
N ILE A 177 -8.75 2.06 8.85
CA ILE A 177 -8.53 0.67 9.31
C ILE A 177 -8.54 0.57 10.84
N PRO A 178 -7.85 1.44 11.62
CA PRO A 178 -7.88 1.36 13.08
C PRO A 178 -9.27 1.53 13.72
N LEU A 179 -10.20 2.17 13.01
CA LEU A 179 -11.50 2.58 13.53
C LEU A 179 -12.61 1.56 13.29
N VAL A 180 -12.32 0.50 12.54
CA VAL A 180 -13.35 -0.46 12.14
C VAL A 180 -13.99 -1.15 13.35
N PRO A 181 -15.30 -1.41 13.30
CA PRO A 181 -15.96 -2.19 14.32
C PRO A 181 -15.39 -3.62 14.37
N GLY A 182 -15.43 -4.23 15.55
CA GLY A 182 -14.91 -5.59 15.75
C GLY A 182 -13.43 -5.64 16.10
N ARG A 183 -12.72 -6.62 15.53
CA ARG A 183 -11.26 -6.70 15.55
C ARG A 183 -10.75 -6.36 14.15
N SER A 184 -9.51 -5.89 14.07
CA SER A 184 -8.83 -5.71 12.79
C SER A 184 -7.43 -6.24 12.97
N MET A 185 -7.07 -7.22 12.15
CA MET A 185 -5.79 -7.89 12.20
C MET A 185 -4.68 -6.92 11.80
N VAL A 186 -4.91 -6.08 10.78
CA VAL A 186 -3.95 -5.05 10.37
C VAL A 186 -3.75 -4.05 11.50
N SER A 187 -4.83 -3.60 12.15
CA SER A 187 -4.71 -2.70 13.32
C SER A 187 -3.98 -3.35 14.48
N ASP A 188 -4.34 -4.58 14.82
CA ASP A 188 -3.75 -5.31 15.95
C ASP A 188 -2.25 -5.56 15.72
N LEU A 189 -1.83 -5.79 14.47
CA LEU A 189 -0.43 -6.01 14.09
C LEU A 189 0.37 -4.70 13.91
N LEU A 190 -0.21 -3.68 13.27
CA LEU A 190 0.52 -2.48 12.85
C LEU A 190 0.44 -1.33 13.86
N CYS A 191 -0.66 -1.18 14.60
CA CYS A 191 -0.88 0.04 15.39
C CYS A 191 0.23 0.29 16.41
N GLN A 192 0.58 -0.71 17.22
CA GLN A 192 1.63 -0.55 18.22
C GLN A 192 3.02 -0.28 17.59
N PRO A 193 3.56 -1.15 16.72
CA PRO A 193 4.92 -0.95 16.20
C PRO A 193 5.05 0.31 15.34
N LEU A 194 4.03 0.67 14.56
CA LEU A 194 4.08 1.91 13.76
C LEU A 194 3.99 3.15 14.65
N THR A 195 3.21 3.12 15.72
CA THR A 195 3.15 4.24 16.67
C THR A 195 4.49 4.40 17.41
N GLU A 196 5.14 3.30 17.79
CA GLU A 196 6.47 3.31 18.38
C GLU A 196 7.51 3.87 17.41
N GLU A 197 7.46 3.48 16.13
CA GLU A 197 8.33 4.02 15.09
C GLU A 197 8.08 5.51 14.83
N PHE A 198 6.82 5.91 14.75
CA PHE A 198 6.37 7.30 14.60
C PHE A 198 6.95 8.22 15.67
N ARG A 199 6.95 7.77 16.94
CA ARG A 199 7.52 8.53 18.06
C ARG A 199 9.03 8.75 17.98
N LYS A 200 9.76 7.96 17.20
CA LYS A 200 11.21 8.16 16.99
C LYS A 200 11.51 9.39 16.14
N PHE A 201 10.53 9.90 15.40
CA PHE A 201 10.69 11.12 14.62
C PHE A 201 10.40 12.36 15.48
N PRO A 202 11.08 13.48 15.24
CA PRO A 202 10.85 14.68 16.02
C PRO A 202 9.43 15.20 15.78
N LYS A 203 8.72 15.54 16.85
CA LYS A 203 7.35 16.07 16.81
C LYS A 203 7.13 17.20 15.78
N ARG A 204 8.15 18.04 15.57
CA ARG A 204 8.12 19.16 14.61
C ARG A 204 7.98 18.73 13.15
N LEU A 205 8.42 17.51 12.80
CA LEU A 205 8.24 16.96 11.45
C LEU A 205 6.76 16.87 11.08
N TRP A 206 5.93 16.51 12.05
CA TRP A 206 4.50 16.26 11.85
C TRP A 206 3.67 17.54 11.89
N GLN A 207 4.29 18.69 12.16
CA GLN A 207 3.66 20.01 12.18
C GLN A 207 3.91 20.65 10.81
N SER A 208 2.94 20.59 9.88
CA SER A 208 3.15 21.06 8.50
C SER A 208 3.65 22.50 8.45
N GLY A 209 4.61 22.79 7.56
CA GLY A 209 5.48 23.97 7.67
C GLY A 209 4.83 25.34 7.44
N ASN A 210 3.56 25.42 7.03
CA ASN A 210 2.94 26.68 6.58
C ASN A 210 1.77 27.19 7.45
N SER A 211 1.34 26.45 8.47
CA SER A 211 0.13 26.77 9.24
C SER A 211 0.42 27.18 10.69
N HIS A 212 1.51 27.93 10.93
CA HIS A 212 1.72 28.66 12.20
C HIS A 212 0.69 29.78 12.47
N GLY A 213 -0.36 29.89 11.64
CA GLY A 213 -1.49 30.77 11.88
C GLY A 213 -2.45 30.18 12.90
N PHE A 214 -2.71 30.92 13.97
CA PHE A 214 -3.95 30.75 14.71
C PHE A 214 -5.07 31.36 13.86
N GLU A 215 -5.92 30.56 13.23
CA GLU A 215 -7.12 31.06 12.56
C GLU A 215 -8.30 30.91 13.51
N ASN A 216 -9.01 32.01 13.78
CA ASN A 216 -10.14 32.05 14.70
C ASN A 216 -9.83 31.60 16.15
N GLY A 217 -8.59 31.74 16.62
CA GLY A 217 -8.18 31.39 17.99
C GLY A 217 -7.95 29.90 18.22
N TYR A 218 -8.10 29.07 17.18
CA TYR A 218 -7.66 27.69 17.19
C TYR A 218 -6.30 27.60 16.50
N ASN A 219 -5.43 26.76 17.03
CA ASN A 219 -4.19 26.44 16.35
C ASN A 219 -4.56 25.62 15.10
N ASN A 220 -4.35 26.16 13.89
CA ASN A 220 -4.75 25.48 12.64
C ASN A 220 -4.16 24.09 12.49
N HIS A 221 -3.05 23.83 13.16
CA HIS A 221 -2.50 22.50 13.33
C HIS A 221 -3.52 21.52 13.95
N ILE A 222 -4.20 21.88 15.04
CA ILE A 222 -5.10 20.98 15.80
C ILE A 222 -6.32 20.52 14.99
N ALA A 223 -6.85 21.38 14.11
CA ALA A 223 -8.09 21.10 13.39
C ALA A 223 -7.92 20.12 12.21
N LEU A 224 -6.74 20.09 11.56
CA LEU A 224 -6.43 19.14 10.48
C LEU A 224 -6.34 17.69 11.01
N TYR A 225 -5.75 17.51 12.20
CA TYR A 225 -5.42 16.18 12.74
C TYR A 225 -6.60 15.39 13.30
N ALA A 226 -7.66 16.06 13.78
CA ALA A 226 -8.77 15.37 14.41
C ALA A 226 -9.59 14.53 13.39
N ASN A 227 -9.55 14.87 12.11
CA ASN A 227 -10.50 14.34 11.13
C ASN A 227 -9.94 14.11 9.71
N GLY A 228 -8.66 14.40 9.43
CA GLY A 228 -8.05 14.28 8.09
C GLY A 228 -8.17 12.89 7.44
N GLY A 229 -8.31 11.83 8.23
CA GLY A 229 -8.57 10.47 7.73
C GLY A 229 -10.03 10.00 7.80
N TRP A 230 -10.91 10.80 8.39
CA TRP A 230 -12.32 10.47 8.54
C TRP A 230 -13.17 11.07 7.43
N LYS A 231 -12.79 12.25 6.94
CA LYS A 231 -13.55 13.03 5.95
C LYS A 231 -13.91 12.13 4.76
N ASP A 232 -15.17 12.19 4.36
CA ASP A 232 -15.78 11.39 3.29
C ASP A 232 -15.96 9.87 3.55
N SER A 233 -15.48 9.33 4.69
CA SER A 233 -15.83 7.97 5.09
C SER A 233 -17.31 7.85 5.45
N LYS A 234 -17.89 6.66 5.24
CA LYS A 234 -19.29 6.38 5.60
C LYS A 234 -19.56 6.65 7.09
N TYR A 235 -18.61 6.31 7.95
CA TYR A 235 -18.72 6.46 9.40
C TYR A 235 -18.70 7.92 9.84
N TYR A 236 -17.85 8.73 9.22
CA TYR A 236 -17.81 10.18 9.43
C TYR A 236 -19.11 10.86 8.98
N ASN A 237 -19.57 10.57 7.77
CA ASN A 237 -20.81 11.16 7.24
C ASN A 237 -22.05 10.77 8.07
N SER A 238 -22.01 9.62 8.75
CA SER A 238 -23.07 9.19 9.66
C SER A 238 -22.96 9.76 11.07
N ASN A 239 -21.83 10.39 11.42
CA ASN A 239 -21.60 10.95 12.75
C ASN A 239 -21.97 12.45 12.74
N PRO A 240 -23.08 12.86 13.40
CA PRO A 240 -23.53 14.25 13.39
C PRO A 240 -22.56 15.21 14.09
N ASN A 241 -21.61 14.71 14.88
CA ASN A 241 -20.60 15.50 15.57
C ASN A 241 -19.31 15.67 14.76
N ALA A 242 -19.22 15.03 13.60
CA ALA A 242 -18.05 15.07 12.75
C ALA A 242 -18.14 16.27 11.80
N SER A 243 -17.82 17.47 12.30
CA SER A 243 -17.75 18.69 11.49
C SER A 243 -16.30 19.10 11.27
N VAL A 244 -15.79 18.85 10.06
CA VAL A 244 -14.53 19.41 9.58
C VAL A 244 -14.82 20.71 8.89
N VAL A 245 -14.24 21.78 9.42
CA VAL A 245 -13.95 22.96 8.63
C VAL A 245 -12.77 22.57 7.75
N SER A 246 -12.97 22.37 6.45
CA SER A 246 -11.89 22.22 5.46
C SER A 246 -11.08 23.52 5.45
N LEU A 247 -10.13 23.65 6.36
CA LEU A 247 -9.21 24.77 6.42
C LEU A 247 -8.13 24.55 5.37
N GLY A 248 -8.43 24.88 4.11
CA GLY A 248 -7.42 24.87 3.04
C GLY A 248 -7.89 24.42 1.66
N GLU A 249 -9.06 23.81 1.53
CA GLU A 249 -9.67 23.56 0.20
C GLU A 249 -10.24 24.87 -0.34
N SER A 250 -9.37 25.84 -0.62
CA SER A 250 -9.73 26.88 -1.57
C SER A 250 -9.96 26.18 -2.90
N SER A 251 -11.21 26.17 -3.37
CA SER A 251 -11.66 25.60 -4.64
C SER A 251 -11.07 26.32 -5.88
N GLY A 252 -9.88 26.90 -5.75
CA GLY A 252 -9.15 27.63 -6.78
C GLY A 252 -8.08 26.72 -7.35
N GLU A 253 -8.40 26.15 -8.50
CA GLU A 253 -7.57 25.38 -9.43
C GLU A 253 -6.29 26.15 -9.82
N SER A 254 -5.32 26.19 -8.91
CA SER A 254 -4.03 26.85 -9.09
C SER A 254 -2.97 25.79 -9.35
N ASP A 255 -2.50 25.73 -10.59
CA ASP A 255 -1.50 24.81 -11.19
C ASP A 255 -0.11 24.75 -10.48
N THR A 256 0.02 25.31 -9.28
CA THR A 256 1.21 25.22 -8.41
C THR A 256 1.18 24.00 -7.47
N ASP A 257 0.12 23.20 -7.47
CA ASP A 257 -0.25 22.22 -6.43
C ASP A 257 0.43 20.83 -6.51
N ARG A 258 1.52 20.67 -7.29
CA ARG A 258 2.26 19.40 -7.36
C ARG A 258 3.39 19.27 -6.32
N GLN A 259 3.70 20.33 -5.57
CA GLN A 259 4.65 20.27 -4.46
C GLN A 259 3.91 19.85 -3.18
N GLY A 260 4.28 18.69 -2.61
CA GLY A 260 3.74 18.23 -1.33
C GLY A 260 2.88 16.97 -1.39
N ILE A 261 3.01 16.13 -2.43
CA ILE A 261 2.24 14.87 -2.50
C ILE A 261 2.70 13.95 -1.36
N TYR A 262 4.00 13.78 -1.18
CA TYR A 262 4.52 12.96 -0.10
C TYR A 262 4.30 13.62 1.26
N GLU A 263 4.42 14.94 1.35
CA GLU A 263 4.01 15.67 2.56
C GLU A 263 2.56 15.33 2.93
N HIS A 264 1.61 15.42 1.99
CA HIS A 264 0.21 15.06 2.21
C HIS A 264 0.04 13.57 2.57
N LEU A 265 0.72 12.65 1.87
CA LEU A 265 0.63 11.22 2.19
C LEU A 265 1.12 10.91 3.61
N VAL A 266 2.22 11.53 4.02
CA VAL A 266 2.83 11.33 5.34
C VAL A 266 2.00 12.00 6.44
N LEU A 267 1.59 13.25 6.23
CA LEU A 267 0.89 14.04 7.24
C LEU A 267 -0.60 13.72 7.36
N ASP A 268 -1.26 13.30 6.29
CA ASP A 268 -2.69 13.00 6.34
C ASP A 268 -2.95 11.51 6.53
N SER A 269 -2.29 10.65 5.74
CA SER A 269 -2.54 9.20 5.81
C SER A 269 -1.80 8.55 6.97
N LEU A 270 -0.47 8.66 7.03
CA LEU A 270 0.33 7.96 8.04
C LEU A 270 0.08 8.52 9.44
N GLN A 271 0.16 9.83 9.61
CA GLN A 271 -0.14 10.44 10.90
C GLN A 271 -1.61 10.21 11.30
N GLY A 272 -2.55 10.29 10.36
CA GLY A 272 -3.96 9.96 10.60
C GLY A 272 -4.16 8.53 11.08
N PHE A 273 -3.45 7.57 10.46
CA PHE A 273 -3.45 6.16 10.87
C PHE A 273 -2.96 6.00 12.31
N VAL A 274 -1.82 6.60 12.66
CA VAL A 274 -1.24 6.53 14.01
C VAL A 274 -2.14 7.18 15.06
N ILE A 275 -2.73 8.34 14.76
CA ILE A 275 -3.72 8.99 15.65
C ILE A 275 -4.92 8.07 15.89
N ASN A 276 -5.44 7.44 14.84
CA ASN A 276 -6.59 6.55 14.97
C ASN A 276 -6.24 5.24 15.70
N CYS A 277 -5.01 4.75 15.58
CA CYS A 277 -4.48 3.66 16.41
C CYS A 277 -4.49 4.02 17.91
N GLU A 278 -4.05 5.22 18.26
CA GLU A 278 -4.08 5.71 19.65
C GLU A 278 -5.51 5.89 20.18
N ARG A 279 -6.42 6.45 19.35
CA ARG A 279 -7.84 6.53 19.69
C ARG A 279 -8.43 5.14 19.97
N ARG A 280 -8.15 4.17 19.09
CA ARG A 280 -8.58 2.78 19.28
C ARG A 280 -8.04 2.22 20.60
N ALA A 281 -6.75 2.40 20.89
CA ALA A 281 -6.12 1.90 22.11
C ALA A 281 -6.74 2.50 23.39
N ARG A 282 -7.04 3.81 23.39
CA ARG A 282 -7.73 4.50 24.51
C ARG A 282 -9.16 3.98 24.67
N TYR A 283 -9.89 3.83 23.57
CA TYR A 283 -11.25 3.33 23.58
C TYR A 283 -11.33 1.88 24.08
N GLU A 284 -10.45 1.00 23.62
CA GLU A 284 -10.34 -0.36 24.14
C GLU A 284 -9.99 -0.38 25.63
N LYS A 285 -9.09 0.51 26.09
CA LYS A 285 -8.77 0.66 27.53
C LYS A 285 -10.00 1.08 28.33
N LYS A 286 -10.84 1.98 27.81
CA LYS A 286 -12.14 2.36 28.42
C LYS A 286 -13.10 1.16 28.46
N LEU A 287 -13.21 0.40 27.37
CA LEU A 287 -14.04 -0.80 27.32
C LEU A 287 -13.59 -1.90 28.30
N ARG A 288 -12.28 -2.15 28.43
CA ARG A 288 -11.73 -3.09 29.43
C ARG A 288 -12.09 -2.68 30.84
N ARG A 289 -11.93 -1.39 31.17
CA ARG A 289 -12.29 -0.83 32.48
C ARG A 289 -13.78 -0.98 32.77
N ALA A 290 -14.64 -0.65 31.80
CA ALA A 290 -16.09 -0.79 31.94
C ALA A 290 -16.54 -2.24 32.12
N ARG A 291 -15.85 -3.20 31.49
CA ARG A 291 -16.14 -4.64 31.58
C ARG A 291 -15.43 -5.35 32.74
N GLY A 292 -14.58 -4.66 33.51
CA GLY A 292 -13.73 -5.27 34.53
C GLY A 292 -12.76 -6.31 33.97
N SER A 293 -12.38 -6.21 32.69
CA SER A 293 -11.48 -7.16 32.03
C SER A 293 -10.01 -6.86 32.36
N ALA A 294 -9.19 -7.90 32.40
CA ALA A 294 -7.76 -7.77 32.70
C ALA A 294 -7.02 -6.95 31.65
N LYS A 295 -5.88 -6.33 32.03
CA LYS A 295 -4.99 -5.65 31.09
C LYS A 295 -4.49 -6.67 30.06
N GLY A 296 -4.69 -6.38 28.77
CA GLY A 296 -4.29 -7.27 27.66
C GLY A 296 -5.35 -8.28 27.22
N SER A 297 -6.52 -8.34 27.86
CA SER A 297 -7.63 -9.13 27.32
C SER A 297 -8.08 -8.55 25.96
N PRO A 298 -8.33 -9.39 24.94
CA PRO A 298 -8.82 -8.90 23.66
C PRO A 298 -10.17 -8.20 23.84
N VAL A 299 -10.34 -7.08 23.14
CA VAL A 299 -11.56 -6.27 23.18
C VAL A 299 -12.17 -6.27 21.79
N VAL A 300 -13.48 -6.51 21.74
CA VAL A 300 -14.26 -6.34 20.51
C VAL A 300 -14.86 -4.94 20.53
N ILE A 301 -14.51 -4.12 19.55
CA ILE A 301 -15.08 -2.78 19.33
C ILE A 301 -16.55 -2.96 18.91
N PRO A 302 -17.50 -2.20 19.49
CA PRO A 302 -18.90 -2.25 19.09
C PRO A 302 -19.11 -1.93 17.61
N ARG A 303 -20.30 -2.26 17.10
CA ARG A 303 -20.68 -2.02 15.69
C ARG A 303 -20.62 -0.56 15.27
N ASP A 304 -20.72 0.35 16.24
CA ASP A 304 -20.66 1.80 16.01
C ASP A 304 -19.22 2.31 15.82
N GLY A 305 -18.21 1.44 15.97
CA GLY A 305 -16.80 1.78 15.81
C GLY A 305 -16.21 2.52 17.01
N VAL A 306 -15.04 3.12 16.79
CA VAL A 306 -14.40 4.03 17.76
C VAL A 306 -15.00 5.43 17.59
N PRO A 307 -15.55 6.05 18.65
CA PRO A 307 -16.14 7.38 18.52
C PRO A 307 -15.06 8.45 18.27
N ALA A 308 -15.42 9.48 17.49
CA ALA A 308 -14.54 10.60 17.12
C ALA A 308 -14.42 11.70 18.18
N ASP A 309 -15.19 11.59 19.27
CA ASP A 309 -15.32 12.64 20.29
C ASP A 309 -14.11 12.76 21.21
N GLU A 310 -13.15 11.83 21.11
CA GLU A 310 -11.86 11.97 21.76
C GLU A 310 -10.97 12.91 20.97
N ASP A 311 -10.95 14.18 21.41
CA ASP A 311 -9.92 15.16 21.07
C ASP A 311 -8.56 14.55 21.46
N LEU A 312 -7.82 14.10 20.45
CA LEU A 312 -6.50 13.52 20.61
C LEU A 312 -5.53 14.43 19.89
N GLU A 313 -4.65 15.07 20.67
CA GLU A 313 -3.65 15.96 20.11
C GLU A 313 -2.38 15.17 19.76
N LEU A 314 -1.50 15.72 18.92
CA LEU A 314 -0.20 15.10 18.69
C LEU A 314 0.58 14.98 20.01
N ASP A 315 0.43 15.96 20.90
CA ASP A 315 1.02 15.99 22.24
C ASP A 315 0.66 14.76 23.06
N ASP A 316 -0.59 14.31 22.98
CA ASP A 316 -1.06 13.12 23.66
C ASP A 316 -0.29 11.86 23.26
N ILE A 317 0.16 11.76 22.00
CA ILE A 317 0.90 10.61 21.47
C ILE A 317 2.33 10.58 22.01
N TYR A 318 2.95 11.75 22.19
CA TYR A 318 4.31 11.87 22.71
C TYR A 318 4.37 11.88 24.25
N LEU A 319 3.25 12.12 24.95
CA LEU A 319 3.18 12.18 26.42
C LEU A 319 2.81 10.84 27.08
N VAL A 320 2.69 9.74 26.32
CA VAL A 320 2.25 8.43 26.84
C VAL A 320 3.27 7.79 27.78
N GLU A 321 4.53 8.23 27.78
CA GLU A 321 5.56 7.72 28.67
C GLU A 321 5.34 8.28 30.10
N ASP A 322 5.29 7.39 31.09
CA ASP A 322 5.38 7.62 32.55
C ASP A 322 4.12 7.70 33.44
N ARG A 323 2.88 7.72 32.90
CA ARG A 323 1.70 7.89 33.79
C ARG A 323 1.03 6.62 34.33
N ASP A 324 1.35 5.43 33.83
CA ASP A 324 0.57 4.21 34.14
C ASP A 324 1.15 3.34 35.29
N ASP A 325 2.24 3.76 35.97
CA ASP A 325 3.01 2.84 36.82
C ASP A 325 2.86 2.98 38.35
N GLY A 326 2.02 3.85 38.91
CA GLY A 326 2.11 3.96 40.38
C GLY A 326 1.09 4.69 41.23
N ARG A 327 -0.12 5.05 40.76
CA ARG A 327 -1.04 5.84 41.61
C ARG A 327 -2.46 5.33 41.81
N PHE A 328 -2.67 4.03 41.65
CA PHE A 328 -3.81 3.34 42.29
C PHE A 328 -3.29 2.40 43.38
N GLY A 329 -2.61 3.00 44.37
CA GLY A 329 -2.49 2.40 45.68
C GLY A 329 -3.79 2.66 46.45
N MET A 330 -4.56 1.58 46.63
CA MET A 330 -5.62 1.31 47.62
C MET A 330 -6.68 2.39 47.90
#